data_AF-A0AAV0PJL7-F1
#
_entry.id   AF-A0AAV0PJL7-F1
#
_cell.length_a   1.000
_cell.length_b   1.000
_cell.length_c   1.000
_cell.angle_alpha   90.00
_cell.angle_beta   90.00
_cell.angle_gamma   90.00
#
_symmetry.space_group_name_H-M   'P 1'
#
loop_
_entity.id
_entity.type
_entity.pdbx_description
1 polymer ?
#
loop_
_entity_poly.entity_id
_entity_poly.type
_entity_poly.pdbx_seq_one_letter_code
_entity_poly.pdbx_strand_id
1 'polypeptide(L)'
;MEGGRNQSNSGNGTVNNVVRSGFPLSFWEAAVGAFVILGFAVGLLLVYLTLPPSDYSFLKLPRNLGELQILRDHLETYTSDYTAQVLVGYCVVYVFMQTFMIPGTVFMSLLAGALFGVFKGVALVVFTATAGASSCFFLSKIVGRPLVFTLWPDKLVFFQEQVARRRERLLNYMLFLRLTPTLPNTFINVASPIVDVPYHIFFLATVIGLIPAAYITVKVTLFLISLYLRATKLWGH
;
A
#
# COMPACT_ATOMS: atom_id res chain seq x y z
N MET A 1 4.18 25.40 -47.20
CA MET A 1 2.87 24.96 -46.70
C MET A 1 2.53 23.69 -47.47
N GLU A 2 2.24 22.51 -46.96
CA GLU A 2 2.04 21.97 -45.61
C GLU A 2 2.19 20.44 -45.81
N GLY A 3 2.94 19.76 -44.94
CA GLY A 3 3.21 18.32 -45.08
C GLY A 3 3.26 17.64 -43.71
N GLY A 4 2.19 17.78 -42.93
CA GLY A 4 2.03 17.13 -41.63
C GLY A 4 1.83 15.63 -41.79
N ARG A 5 2.87 14.84 -41.47
CA ARG A 5 2.75 13.39 -41.30
C ARG A 5 2.01 13.08 -40.00
N ASN A 6 0.83 12.50 -40.15
CA ASN A 6 0.10 11.80 -39.10
C ASN A 6 0.93 10.64 -38.51
N GLN A 7 1.57 10.87 -37.36
CA GLN A 7 1.99 9.82 -36.43
C GLN A 7 1.07 9.90 -35.20
N SER A 8 -0.05 9.17 -35.21
CA SER A 8 -0.91 9.08 -34.02
C SER A 8 -1.68 7.76 -33.88
N ASN A 9 -1.71 6.88 -34.90
CA ASN A 9 -2.68 5.77 -34.90
C ASN A 9 -2.12 4.37 -34.58
N SER A 10 -0.83 4.22 -34.24
CA SER A 10 -0.22 2.89 -34.04
C SER A 10 -0.34 2.33 -32.62
N GLY A 11 -0.43 3.19 -31.59
CA GLY A 11 -0.53 2.76 -30.19
C GLY A 11 -1.89 2.18 -29.80
N ASN A 12 -2.96 2.69 -30.41
CA ASN A 12 -4.34 2.32 -30.06
C ASN A 12 -4.75 0.93 -30.60
N GLY A 13 -4.14 0.48 -31.70
CA GLY A 13 -4.44 -0.82 -32.31
C GLY A 13 -3.94 -2.01 -31.48
N THR A 14 -2.78 -1.88 -30.85
CA THR A 14 -2.17 -2.94 -30.04
C THR A 14 -2.92 -3.15 -28.73
N VAL A 15 -3.30 -2.06 -28.05
CA VAL A 15 -4.07 -2.11 -26.79
C VAL A 15 -5.46 -2.73 -27.03
N ASN A 16 -6.15 -2.30 -28.10
CA ASN A 16 -7.47 -2.83 -28.44
C ASN A 16 -7.45 -4.32 -28.83
N ASN A 17 -6.37 -4.80 -29.45
CA ASN A 17 -6.21 -6.23 -29.77
C ASN A 17 -5.90 -7.07 -28.53
N VAL A 18 -5.10 -6.56 -27.58
CA VAL A 18 -4.78 -7.23 -26.32
C VAL A 18 -6.00 -7.33 -25.38
N VAL A 19 -6.86 -6.30 -25.35
CA VAL A 19 -8.12 -6.33 -24.57
C VAL A 19 -9.15 -7.29 -25.18
N ARG A 20 -9.14 -7.47 -26.51
CA ARG A 20 -10.05 -8.41 -27.21
C ARG A 20 -9.59 -9.87 -27.14
N SER A 21 -8.29 -10.13 -27.10
CA SER A 21 -7.77 -11.46 -26.74
C SER A 21 -7.91 -11.63 -25.23
N GLY A 22 -9.07 -12.12 -24.77
CA GLY A 22 -9.22 -12.47 -23.35
C GLY A 22 -8.01 -13.27 -22.90
N PHE A 23 -7.37 -12.87 -21.80
CA PHE A 23 -6.31 -13.66 -21.18
C PHE A 23 -7.00 -14.75 -20.36
N PRO A 24 -7.17 -16.00 -20.86
CA PRO A 24 -7.61 -17.05 -19.97
C PRO A 24 -6.52 -17.23 -18.92
N LEU A 25 -6.78 -16.82 -17.68
CA LEU A 25 -5.94 -17.22 -16.56
C LEU A 25 -5.89 -18.75 -16.57
N SER A 26 -4.68 -19.31 -16.50
CA SER A 26 -4.55 -20.75 -16.36
C SER A 26 -5.23 -21.18 -15.06
N PHE A 27 -5.84 -22.37 -15.06
CA PHE A 27 -6.41 -22.95 -13.84
C PHE A 27 -5.40 -22.93 -12.67
N TRP A 28 -4.11 -23.14 -12.97
CA TRP A 28 -3.03 -23.08 -11.99
C TRP A 28 -2.78 -21.68 -11.43
N GLU A 29 -2.83 -20.64 -12.27
CA GLU A 29 -2.66 -19.26 -11.83
C GLU A 29 -3.83 -18.83 -10.93
N ALA A 30 -5.05 -19.22 -11.31
CA ALA A 30 -6.24 -19.00 -10.49
C ALA A 30 -6.17 -19.76 -9.15
N ALA A 31 -5.72 -21.01 -9.16
CA ALA A 31 -5.57 -21.82 -7.95
C ALA A 31 -4.51 -21.24 -7.00
N VAL A 32 -3.37 -20.78 -7.52
CA VAL A 32 -2.32 -20.15 -6.71
C VAL A 32 -2.81 -18.82 -6.13
N GLY A 33 -3.50 -17.99 -6.94
CA GLY A 33 -4.12 -16.75 -6.46
C GLY A 33 -5.12 -17.00 -5.33
N ALA A 34 -6.00 -18.00 -5.50
CA ALA A 34 -6.97 -18.39 -4.48
C ALA A 34 -6.31 -18.91 -3.20
N PHE A 35 -5.24 -19.70 -3.32
CA PHE A 35 -4.47 -20.18 -2.17
C PHE A 35 -3.81 -19.04 -1.40
N VAL A 36 -3.23 -18.05 -2.08
CA VAL A 36 -2.65 -16.86 -1.43
C VAL A 36 -3.72 -16.08 -0.69
N ILE A 37 -4.89 -15.84 -1.31
CA ILE A 37 -6.04 -15.17 -0.67
C ILE A 37 -6.48 -15.94 0.57
N LEU A 38 -6.63 -17.27 0.45
CA LEU A 38 -7.05 -18.12 1.56
C LEU A 38 -6.03 -18.10 2.71
N GLY A 39 -4.73 -18.19 2.42
CA GLY A 39 -3.68 -18.13 3.43
C GLY A 39 -3.70 -16.82 4.21
N PHE A 40 -3.90 -15.69 3.52
CA PHE A 40 -4.07 -14.40 4.16
C PHE A 40 -5.37 -14.29 4.98
N ALA A 41 -6.48 -14.82 4.47
CA ALA A 41 -7.76 -14.85 5.19
C ALA A 41 -7.69 -15.71 6.46
N VAL A 42 -7.02 -16.86 6.39
CA VAL A 42 -6.75 -17.71 7.56
C VAL A 42 -5.84 -16.98 8.54
N GLY A 43 -4.80 -16.29 8.07
CA GLY A 43 -3.95 -15.46 8.93
C GLY A 43 -4.73 -14.38 9.67
N LEU A 44 -5.64 -13.68 8.99
CA LEU A 44 -6.55 -12.71 9.60
C LEU A 44 -7.50 -13.36 10.60
N LEU A 45 -8.06 -14.52 10.27
CA LEU A 45 -8.95 -15.27 11.16
C LEU A 45 -8.22 -15.72 12.43
N LEU A 46 -6.98 -16.23 12.31
CA LEU A 46 -6.17 -16.61 13.46
C LEU A 46 -5.87 -15.42 14.35
N VAL A 47 -5.50 -14.27 13.77
CA VAL A 47 -5.36 -13.01 14.52
C VAL A 47 -6.65 -12.68 15.26
N TYR A 48 -7.80 -12.72 14.58
CA TYR A 48 -9.12 -12.47 15.16
C TYR A 48 -9.48 -13.41 16.32
N LEU A 49 -9.08 -14.69 16.23
CA LEU A 49 -9.35 -15.67 17.28
C LEU A 49 -8.38 -15.57 18.47
N THR A 50 -7.14 -15.14 18.25
CA THR A 50 -6.13 -14.93 19.31
C THR A 50 -6.27 -13.60 20.05
N LEU A 51 -7.12 -12.72 19.52
CA LEU A 51 -7.45 -11.42 20.08
C LEU A 51 -8.30 -11.66 21.36
N PRO A 52 -7.84 -11.25 22.56
CA PRO A 52 -8.55 -11.50 23.82
C PRO A 52 -9.97 -10.93 23.77
N PRO A 53 -10.98 -11.46 24.47
CA PRO A 53 -12.31 -10.84 24.55
C PRO A 53 -12.26 -9.54 25.39
N SER A 54 -11.55 -8.53 24.89
CA SER A 54 -11.59 -7.16 25.37
C SER A 54 -12.66 -6.42 24.60
N ASP A 55 -13.32 -5.48 25.27
CA ASP A 55 -14.45 -4.74 24.73
C ASP A 55 -14.03 -3.89 23.52
N TYR A 56 -14.06 -4.46 22.31
CA TYR A 56 -13.61 -3.86 21.04
C TYR A 56 -14.37 -2.60 20.61
N SER A 57 -15.28 -2.13 21.45
CA SER A 57 -15.88 -0.81 21.40
C SER A 57 -14.86 0.32 21.17
N PHE A 58 -13.61 0.17 21.68
CA PHE A 58 -12.51 1.13 21.48
C PHE A 58 -11.75 0.99 20.15
N LEU A 59 -11.82 -0.17 19.49
CA LEU A 59 -11.12 -0.49 18.23
C LEU A 59 -11.97 -0.13 17.00
N LYS A 60 -13.11 0.53 17.20
CA LYS A 60 -13.77 1.25 16.12
C LYS A 60 -12.76 2.22 15.52
N LEU A 61 -12.56 2.10 14.21
CA LEU A 61 -11.69 2.98 13.44
C LEU A 61 -12.07 4.42 13.82
N PRO A 62 -11.16 5.21 14.41
CA PRO A 62 -11.51 6.50 14.96
C PRO A 62 -12.04 7.38 13.83
N ARG A 63 -13.37 7.56 13.78
CA ARG A 63 -14.03 8.41 12.79
C ARG A 63 -13.89 9.87 13.19
N ASN A 64 -13.59 10.11 14.47
CA ASN A 64 -13.39 11.43 15.07
C ASN A 64 -12.10 11.50 15.90
N LEU A 65 -11.51 12.70 15.97
CA LEU A 65 -10.25 12.97 16.69
C LEU A 65 -10.32 12.68 18.21
N GLY A 66 -11.52 12.62 18.80
CA GLY A 66 -11.72 12.25 20.21
C GLY A 66 -11.54 10.75 20.49
N GLU A 67 -11.85 9.88 19.53
CA GLU A 67 -11.65 8.42 19.65
C GLU A 67 -10.15 8.06 19.63
N LEU A 68 -9.31 8.89 19.00
CA LEU A 68 -7.85 8.77 19.00
C LEU A 68 -7.19 9.03 20.37
N GLN A 69 -7.83 9.80 21.24
CA GLN A 69 -7.28 10.16 22.55
C GLN A 69 -7.56 9.08 23.60
N ILE A 70 -8.79 8.56 23.61
CA ILE A 70 -9.18 7.37 24.39
C ILE A 70 -8.32 6.16 23.98
N LEU A 71 -8.04 6.04 22.67
CA LEU A 71 -7.13 5.03 22.12
C LEU A 71 -5.71 5.22 22.67
N ARG A 72 -5.15 6.44 22.66
CA ARG A 72 -3.80 6.73 23.22
C ARG A 72 -3.65 6.40 24.70
N ASP A 73 -4.58 6.86 25.53
CA ASP A 73 -4.50 6.70 27.00
C ASP A 73 -4.73 5.23 27.41
N HIS A 74 -5.66 4.52 26.75
CA HIS A 74 -5.82 3.08 26.99
C HIS A 74 -4.68 2.25 26.40
N LEU A 75 -4.06 2.66 25.29
CA LEU A 75 -2.97 1.88 24.68
C LEU A 75 -1.64 2.03 25.39
N GLU A 76 -1.32 3.10 26.09
CA GLU A 76 -0.11 3.10 26.93
C GLU A 76 -0.18 2.02 28.00
N THR A 77 -1.37 1.81 28.58
CA THR A 77 -1.62 0.73 29.55
C THR A 77 -1.79 -0.64 28.88
N TYR A 78 -2.47 -0.73 27.73
CA TYR A 78 -2.76 -2.00 27.02
C TYR A 78 -1.58 -2.56 26.23
N THR A 79 -0.72 -1.68 25.70
CA THR A 79 0.49 -2.08 24.96
C THR A 79 1.46 -2.77 25.90
N SER A 80 1.57 -2.39 27.18
CA SER A 80 2.49 -3.04 28.13
C SER A 80 2.26 -4.56 28.24
N ASP A 81 1.00 -5.02 28.23
CA ASP A 81 0.68 -6.45 28.44
C ASP A 81 0.46 -7.23 27.13
N TYR A 82 0.10 -6.55 26.02
CA TYR A 82 -0.26 -7.21 24.74
C TYR A 82 0.43 -6.64 23.49
N THR A 83 1.57 -5.93 23.64
CA THR A 83 2.31 -5.29 22.50
C THR A 83 2.46 -6.22 21.30
N ALA A 84 2.88 -7.47 21.53
CA ALA A 84 3.21 -8.41 20.46
C ALA A 84 1.98 -8.79 19.62
N GLN A 85 0.83 -9.05 20.26
CA GLN A 85 -0.40 -9.42 19.56
C GLN A 85 -0.93 -8.25 18.72
N VAL A 86 -0.95 -7.04 19.28
CA VAL A 86 -1.37 -5.83 18.54
C VAL A 86 -0.45 -5.56 17.36
N LEU A 87 0.86 -5.72 17.55
CA LEU A 87 1.86 -5.54 16.49
C LEU A 87 1.67 -6.57 15.36
N VAL A 88 1.50 -7.84 15.70
CA VAL A 88 1.27 -8.91 14.71
C VAL A 88 -0.04 -8.66 13.97
N GLY A 89 -1.13 -8.36 14.68
CA GLY A 89 -2.41 -8.05 14.05
C GLY A 89 -2.35 -6.85 13.12
N TYR A 90 -1.70 -5.76 13.55
CA TYR A 90 -1.44 -4.59 12.71
C TYR A 90 -0.67 -4.99 11.43
N CYS A 91 0.41 -5.75 11.57
CA CYS A 91 1.23 -6.19 10.44
C CYS A 91 0.42 -7.02 9.45
N VAL A 92 -0.33 -8.02 9.93
CA VAL A 92 -1.15 -8.88 9.07
C VAL A 92 -2.21 -8.07 8.32
N VAL A 93 -2.94 -7.19 9.01
CA VAL A 93 -3.97 -6.35 8.40
C VAL A 93 -3.36 -5.38 7.38
N TYR A 94 -2.27 -4.70 7.71
CA TYR A 94 -1.64 -3.76 6.79
C TYR A 94 -1.13 -4.49 5.54
N VAL A 95 -0.38 -5.58 5.72
CA VAL A 95 0.18 -6.36 4.61
C VAL A 95 -0.95 -6.92 3.75
N PHE A 96 -2.04 -7.40 4.35
CA PHE A 96 -3.24 -7.83 3.62
C PHE A 96 -3.82 -6.69 2.76
N MET A 97 -4.13 -5.55 3.36
CA MET A 97 -4.70 -4.41 2.65
C MET A 97 -3.79 -3.98 1.49
N GLN A 98 -2.49 -3.88 1.75
CA GLN A 98 -1.52 -3.47 0.75
C GLN A 98 -1.32 -4.52 -0.37
N THR A 99 -1.38 -5.82 -0.04
CA THR A 99 -1.25 -6.93 -0.99
C THR A 99 -2.42 -6.95 -1.97
N PHE A 100 -3.63 -6.75 -1.46
CA PHE A 100 -4.88 -6.79 -2.24
C PHE A 100 -5.38 -5.42 -2.68
N MET A 101 -4.50 -4.40 -2.64
CA MET A 101 -4.80 -3.07 -3.15
C MET A 101 -5.99 -2.38 -2.45
N ILE A 102 -6.31 -2.80 -1.23
CA ILE A 102 -7.45 -2.30 -0.46
C ILE A 102 -7.15 -0.88 0.03
N PRO A 103 -8.01 0.11 -0.26
CA PRO A 103 -7.81 1.46 0.23
C PRO A 103 -7.93 1.50 1.76
N GLY A 104 -7.14 2.36 2.41
CA GLY A 104 -7.20 2.59 3.86
C GLY A 104 -5.87 2.43 4.61
N THR A 105 -4.78 2.06 3.93
CA THR A 105 -3.43 1.97 4.53
C THR A 105 -2.91 3.29 5.09
N VAL A 106 -3.44 4.43 4.63
CA VAL A 106 -3.18 5.75 5.25
C VAL A 106 -3.67 5.78 6.69
N PHE A 107 -4.87 5.26 6.99
CA PHE A 107 -5.39 5.20 8.36
C PHE A 107 -4.56 4.27 9.24
N MET A 108 -4.10 3.14 8.71
CA MET A 108 -3.16 2.28 9.43
C MET A 108 -1.85 3.02 9.73
N SER A 109 -1.36 3.84 8.80
CA SER A 109 -0.14 4.63 9.01
C SER A 109 -0.33 5.72 10.08
N LEU A 110 -1.52 6.34 10.14
CA LEU A 110 -1.89 7.25 11.23
C LEU A 110 -1.96 6.50 12.57
N LEU A 111 -2.59 5.33 12.58
CA LEU A 111 -2.68 4.45 13.75
C LEU A 111 -1.28 4.09 14.27
N ALA A 112 -0.34 3.66 13.41
CA ALA A 112 1.03 3.38 13.84
C ALA A 112 1.71 4.59 14.50
N GLY A 113 1.47 5.81 13.99
CA GLY A 113 1.92 7.03 14.62
C GLY A 113 1.30 7.25 15.99
N ALA A 114 -0.02 7.02 16.11
CA ALA A 114 -0.82 7.09 17.32
C ALA A 114 -0.54 5.95 18.33
N LEU A 115 0.12 4.87 17.95
CA LEU A 115 0.46 3.78 18.87
C LEU A 115 1.91 3.84 19.30
N PHE A 116 2.82 3.93 18.34
CA PHE A 116 4.24 3.70 18.57
C PHE A 116 5.10 4.98 18.52
N GLY A 117 4.48 6.13 18.24
CA GLY A 117 5.19 7.41 18.08
C GLY A 117 5.94 7.49 16.74
N VAL A 118 6.80 8.51 16.59
CA VAL A 118 7.38 8.83 15.27
C VAL A 118 8.33 7.75 14.77
N PHE A 119 9.40 7.46 15.51
CA PHE A 119 10.46 6.59 15.01
C PHE A 119 10.00 5.14 14.81
N LYS A 120 9.36 4.55 15.84
CA LYS A 120 8.85 3.17 15.77
C LYS A 120 7.67 3.07 14.81
N GLY A 121 6.77 4.06 14.77
CA GLY A 121 5.64 4.10 13.84
C GLY A 121 6.09 4.15 12.38
N VAL A 122 7.07 5.02 12.04
CA VAL A 122 7.63 5.09 10.69
C VAL A 122 8.31 3.78 10.30
N ALA A 123 9.14 3.21 11.18
CA ALA A 123 9.79 1.93 10.92
C ALA A 123 8.77 0.82 10.64
N LEU A 124 7.71 0.75 11.45
CA LEU A 124 6.64 -0.23 11.29
C LEU A 124 5.84 -0.04 10.00
N VAL A 125 5.50 1.19 9.65
CA VAL A 125 4.79 1.52 8.40
C VAL A 125 5.65 1.16 7.18
N VAL A 126 6.92 1.54 7.17
CA VAL A 126 7.83 1.21 6.06
C VAL A 126 7.99 -0.29 5.92
N PHE A 127 8.16 -1.01 7.03
CA PHE A 127 8.25 -2.47 7.04
C PHE A 127 7.00 -3.14 6.46
N THR A 128 5.83 -2.82 7.01
CA THR A 128 4.55 -3.43 6.61
C THR A 128 4.13 -3.05 5.19
N ALA A 129 4.32 -1.78 4.80
CA ALA A 129 4.05 -1.33 3.44
C ALA A 129 4.98 -1.97 2.42
N THR A 130 6.26 -2.14 2.74
CA THR A 130 7.22 -2.83 1.87
C THR A 130 6.88 -4.32 1.75
N ALA A 131 6.57 -4.98 2.87
CA ALA A 131 6.16 -6.38 2.87
C ALA A 131 4.91 -6.61 2.00
N GLY A 132 3.86 -5.80 2.22
CA GLY A 132 2.64 -5.89 1.41
C GLY A 132 2.84 -5.50 -0.06
N ALA A 133 3.67 -4.50 -0.36
CA ALA A 133 4.02 -4.15 -1.74
C ALA A 133 4.80 -5.27 -2.44
N SER A 134 5.65 -5.98 -1.70
CA SER A 134 6.41 -7.13 -2.20
C SER A 134 5.49 -8.33 -2.46
N SER A 135 4.58 -8.63 -1.54
CA SER A 135 3.53 -9.63 -1.75
C SER A 135 2.65 -9.29 -2.97
N CYS A 136 2.23 -8.03 -3.11
CA CYS A 136 1.51 -7.53 -4.28
C CYS A 136 2.31 -7.72 -5.59
N PHE A 137 3.62 -7.45 -5.57
CA PHE A 137 4.50 -7.65 -6.71
C PHE A 137 4.52 -9.12 -7.16
N PHE A 138 4.73 -10.05 -6.23
CA PHE A 138 4.77 -11.47 -6.58
C PHE A 138 3.39 -12.00 -6.99
N LEU A 139 2.32 -11.58 -6.33
CA LEU A 139 0.97 -11.95 -6.71
C LEU A 139 0.64 -11.42 -8.12
N SER A 140 1.00 -10.18 -8.42
CA SER A 140 0.82 -9.58 -9.75
C SER A 140 1.63 -10.30 -10.83
N LYS A 141 2.83 -10.78 -10.51
CA LYS A 141 3.63 -11.57 -11.44
C LYS A 141 2.91 -12.83 -11.92
N ILE A 142 2.02 -13.41 -11.10
CA ILE A 142 1.29 -14.64 -11.40
C ILE A 142 -0.07 -14.33 -12.05
N VAL A 143 -0.85 -13.41 -11.48
CA VAL A 143 -2.26 -13.17 -11.90
C VAL A 143 -2.56 -11.73 -12.33
N GLY A 144 -1.60 -10.82 -12.26
CA GLY A 144 -1.82 -9.38 -12.37
C GLY A 144 -1.91 -8.82 -13.79
N ARG A 145 -1.49 -9.58 -14.81
CA ARG A 145 -1.50 -9.12 -16.21
C ARG A 145 -2.90 -8.64 -16.66
N PRO A 146 -3.97 -9.46 -16.59
CA PRO A 146 -5.29 -9.03 -17.05
C PRO A 146 -5.77 -7.77 -16.28
N LEU A 147 -5.52 -7.73 -14.97
CA LEU A 147 -5.97 -6.66 -14.10
C LEU A 147 -5.38 -5.28 -14.48
N VAL A 148 -4.09 -5.20 -14.78
CA VAL A 148 -3.47 -3.91 -15.15
C VAL A 148 -3.85 -3.48 -16.55
N PHE A 149 -3.95 -4.41 -17.51
CA PHE A 149 -4.37 -4.08 -18.87
C PHE A 149 -5.82 -3.58 -18.92
N THR A 150 -6.70 -4.07 -18.05
CA THR A 150 -8.09 -3.60 -17.96
C THR A 150 -8.22 -2.28 -17.20
N LEU A 151 -7.52 -2.12 -16.07
CA LEU A 151 -7.68 -0.93 -15.21
C LEU A 151 -6.87 0.28 -15.67
N TRP A 152 -5.67 0.07 -16.23
CA TRP A 152 -4.70 1.13 -16.53
C TRP A 152 -3.90 0.90 -17.83
N PRO A 153 -4.56 0.70 -18.99
CA PRO A 153 -3.86 0.42 -20.24
C PRO A 153 -2.87 1.53 -20.65
N ASP A 154 -3.31 2.79 -20.65
CA ASP A 154 -2.47 3.92 -21.10
C ASP A 154 -1.27 4.17 -20.16
N LYS A 155 -1.50 4.06 -18.84
CA LYS A 155 -0.43 4.22 -17.84
C LYS A 155 0.57 3.07 -17.93
N LEU A 156 0.13 1.86 -18.27
CA LEU A 156 1.01 0.71 -18.45
C LEU A 156 1.95 0.92 -19.63
N VAL A 157 1.44 1.35 -20.77
CA VAL A 157 2.27 1.65 -21.97
C VAL A 157 3.28 2.75 -21.64
N PHE A 158 2.83 3.85 -21.04
CA PHE A 158 3.72 4.94 -20.61
C PHE A 158 4.81 4.43 -19.63
N PHE A 159 4.42 3.64 -18.64
CA PHE A 159 5.35 3.11 -17.65
C PHE A 159 6.38 2.16 -18.29
N GLN A 160 5.94 1.29 -19.19
CA GLN A 160 6.80 0.38 -19.95
C GLN A 160 7.85 1.16 -20.77
N GLU A 161 7.44 2.22 -21.49
CA GLU A 161 8.35 3.06 -22.25
C GLU A 161 9.39 3.76 -21.36
N GLN A 162 8.97 4.29 -20.20
CA GLN A 162 9.88 4.94 -19.27
C GLN A 162 10.89 3.97 -18.64
N VAL A 163 10.44 2.76 -18.28
CA VAL A 163 11.31 1.69 -17.77
C VAL A 163 12.34 1.30 -18.83
N ALA A 164 11.91 1.11 -20.08
CA ALA A 164 12.80 0.79 -21.20
C ALA A 164 13.85 1.89 -21.45
N ARG A 165 13.43 3.16 -21.43
CA ARG A 165 14.34 4.31 -21.65
C ARG A 165 15.35 4.51 -20.53
N ARG A 166 14.99 4.16 -19.28
CA ARG A 166 15.79 4.46 -18.08
C ARG A 166 16.43 3.21 -17.46
N ARG A 167 16.63 2.16 -18.26
CA ARG A 167 17.07 0.83 -17.76
C ARG A 167 18.37 0.88 -16.95
N GLU A 168 19.34 1.71 -17.36
CA GLU A 168 20.61 1.88 -16.64
C GLU A 168 20.47 2.63 -15.30
N ARG A 169 19.44 3.47 -15.16
CA ARG A 169 19.17 4.28 -13.95
C ARG A 169 17.82 3.93 -13.35
N LEU A 170 17.42 2.66 -13.45
CA LEU A 170 16.08 2.21 -13.13
C LEU A 170 15.74 2.38 -11.65
N LEU A 171 16.72 2.19 -10.76
CA LEU A 171 16.55 2.45 -9.32
C LEU A 171 16.22 3.91 -9.03
N ASN A 172 16.92 4.86 -9.66
CA ASN A 172 16.66 6.29 -9.48
C ASN A 172 15.28 6.67 -10.02
N TYR A 173 14.87 6.08 -11.14
CA TYR A 173 13.54 6.28 -11.69
C TYR A 173 12.44 5.74 -10.76
N MET A 174 12.59 4.51 -10.27
CA MET A 174 11.64 3.90 -9.32
C MET A 174 11.58 4.68 -8.01
N LEU A 175 12.72 5.15 -7.49
CA LEU A 175 12.78 5.97 -6.29
C LEU A 175 12.02 7.30 -6.51
N PHE A 176 12.24 7.95 -7.65
CA PHE A 176 11.52 9.17 -8.02
C PHE A 176 10.00 8.94 -8.07
N LEU A 177 9.54 7.81 -8.63
CA LEU A 177 8.12 7.46 -8.65
C LEU A 177 7.53 7.17 -7.27
N ARG A 178 8.33 6.70 -6.32
CA ARG A 178 7.88 6.46 -4.94
C ARG A 178 7.82 7.74 -4.12
N LEU A 179 8.71 8.69 -4.41
CA LEU A 179 8.77 9.99 -3.75
C LEU A 179 7.72 10.97 -4.29
N THR A 180 7.42 10.89 -5.59
CA THR A 180 6.46 11.77 -6.25
C THR A 180 5.11 11.10 -6.41
N PRO A 181 3.98 11.79 -6.19
CA PRO A 181 2.64 11.22 -6.34
C PRO A 181 2.19 11.11 -7.82
N THR A 182 3.13 10.89 -8.75
CA THR A 182 2.86 10.87 -10.20
C THR A 182 2.06 9.64 -10.62
N LEU A 183 2.36 8.49 -10.01
CA LEU A 183 1.66 7.23 -10.21
C LEU A 183 1.18 6.69 -8.87
N PRO A 184 -0.04 6.12 -8.79
CA PRO A 184 -0.51 5.49 -7.57
C PRO A 184 0.44 4.38 -7.11
N ASN A 185 0.70 4.30 -5.81
CA ASN A 185 1.56 3.26 -5.23
C ASN A 185 1.09 1.85 -5.64
N THR A 186 -0.22 1.66 -5.62
CA THR A 186 -0.91 0.45 -6.06
C THR A 186 -0.59 0.09 -7.50
N PHE A 187 -0.66 1.05 -8.42
CA PHE A 187 -0.31 0.84 -9.82
C PHE A 187 1.16 0.42 -9.95
N ILE A 188 2.08 1.11 -9.28
CA ILE A 188 3.51 0.76 -9.32
C ILE A 188 3.73 -0.67 -8.84
N ASN A 189 3.07 -1.12 -7.75
CA ASN A 189 3.22 -2.46 -7.21
C ASN A 189 2.80 -3.55 -8.19
N VAL A 190 1.67 -3.36 -8.87
CA VAL A 190 1.11 -4.35 -9.78
C VAL A 190 1.78 -4.30 -11.16
N ALA A 191 2.09 -3.11 -11.66
CA ALA A 191 2.65 -2.94 -13.01
C ALA A 191 4.15 -3.29 -13.08
N SER A 192 4.92 -3.06 -12.02
CA SER A 192 6.37 -3.34 -11.98
C SER A 192 6.78 -4.74 -12.47
N PRO A 193 6.18 -5.85 -12.00
CA PRO A 193 6.54 -7.19 -12.49
C PRO A 193 6.10 -7.44 -13.93
N ILE A 194 5.12 -6.70 -14.45
CA ILE A 194 4.59 -6.86 -15.82
C ILE A 194 5.51 -6.20 -16.84
N VAL A 195 6.13 -5.07 -16.47
CA VAL A 195 7.11 -4.35 -17.30
C VAL A 195 8.56 -4.76 -17.00
N ASP A 196 8.75 -5.93 -16.39
CA ASP A 196 10.05 -6.55 -16.11
C ASP A 196 11.00 -5.71 -15.23
N VAL A 197 10.47 -4.95 -14.26
CA VAL A 197 11.31 -4.31 -13.22
C VAL A 197 11.88 -5.40 -12.30
N PRO A 198 13.21 -5.44 -12.10
CA PRO A 198 13.82 -6.39 -11.17
C PRO A 198 13.34 -6.17 -9.73
N TYR A 199 13.04 -7.27 -9.02
CA TYR A 199 12.51 -7.21 -7.66
C TYR A 199 13.41 -6.45 -6.67
N HIS A 200 14.74 -6.63 -6.75
CA HIS A 200 15.67 -5.92 -5.85
C HIS A 200 15.61 -4.40 -6.04
N ILE A 201 15.43 -3.92 -7.28
CA ILE A 201 15.27 -2.49 -7.57
C ILE A 201 13.95 -1.99 -7.00
N PHE A 202 12.87 -2.73 -7.26
CA PHE A 202 11.55 -2.42 -6.73
C PHE A 202 11.57 -2.34 -5.20
N PHE A 203 12.18 -3.33 -4.54
CA PHE A 203 12.27 -3.43 -3.09
C PHE A 203 13.04 -2.25 -2.49
N LEU A 204 14.25 -1.97 -2.99
CA LEU A 204 15.07 -0.86 -2.49
C LEU A 204 14.39 0.50 -2.70
N ALA A 205 13.82 0.74 -3.88
CA ALA A 205 13.09 1.97 -4.15
C ALA A 205 11.85 2.11 -3.25
N THR A 206 11.19 1.01 -2.91
CA THR A 206 10.00 1.01 -2.04
C THR A 206 10.38 1.29 -0.60
N VAL A 207 11.39 0.61 -0.06
CA VAL A 207 11.87 0.83 1.32
C VAL A 207 12.29 2.28 1.49
N ILE A 208 13.14 2.79 0.61
CA ILE A 208 13.70 4.14 0.75
C ILE A 208 12.65 5.20 0.40
N GLY A 209 11.92 5.01 -0.70
CA GLY A 209 10.98 5.99 -1.22
C GLY A 209 9.73 6.18 -0.36
N LEU A 210 9.35 5.21 0.47
CA LEU A 210 8.20 5.34 1.37
C LEU A 210 8.53 6.07 2.67
N ILE A 211 9.80 6.18 3.07
CA ILE A 211 10.21 6.81 4.35
C ILE A 211 9.66 8.24 4.48
N PRO A 212 9.80 9.14 3.49
CA PRO A 212 9.34 10.52 3.64
C PRO A 212 7.81 10.60 3.80
N ALA A 213 7.06 9.84 3.00
CA ALA A 213 5.61 9.78 3.10
C ALA A 213 5.17 9.23 4.47
N ALA A 214 5.76 8.13 4.93
CA ALA A 214 5.49 7.55 6.24
C ALA A 214 5.78 8.53 7.37
N TYR A 215 6.91 9.24 7.30
CA TYR A 215 7.30 10.25 8.29
C TYR A 215 6.28 11.39 8.37
N ILE A 216 5.86 11.93 7.22
CA ILE A 216 4.86 13.00 7.16
C ILE A 216 3.55 12.53 7.76
N THR A 217 3.02 11.38 7.35
CA THR A 217 1.74 10.84 7.84
C THR A 217 1.78 10.61 9.35
N VAL A 218 2.84 9.98 9.86
CA VAL A 218 3.00 9.74 11.30
C VAL A 218 3.13 11.05 12.08
N LYS A 219 3.87 12.04 11.57
CA LYS A 219 3.97 13.36 12.21
C LYS A 219 2.65 14.13 12.21
N VAL A 220 1.91 14.10 11.10
CA VAL A 220 0.59 14.71 10.99
C VAL A 220 -0.34 14.15 12.07
N THR A 221 -0.26 12.85 12.34
CA THR A 221 -1.02 12.21 13.44
C THR A 221 -0.78 12.91 14.78
N LEU A 222 0.48 13.12 15.17
CA LEU A 222 0.81 13.77 16.44
C LEU A 222 0.38 15.25 16.45
N PHE A 223 0.52 15.93 15.31
CA PHE A 223 0.07 17.31 15.19
C PHE A 223 -1.45 17.41 15.38
N LEU A 224 -2.23 16.53 14.73
CA LEU A 224 -3.68 16.48 14.87
C LEU A 224 -4.11 16.20 16.32
N ILE A 225 -3.44 15.26 17.00
CA ILE A 225 -3.68 15.00 18.42
C ILE A 225 -3.41 16.26 19.25
N SER A 226 -2.30 16.95 19.00
CA SER A 226 -1.94 18.17 19.75
C SER A 226 -2.91 19.34 19.51
N LEU A 227 -3.42 19.48 18.29
CA LEU A 227 -4.39 20.50 17.92
C LEU A 227 -5.73 20.24 18.61
N TYR A 228 -6.16 18.97 18.63
CA TYR A 228 -7.38 18.54 19.32
C TYR A 228 -7.32 18.82 20.83
N LEU A 229 -6.19 18.49 21.48
CA LEU A 229 -5.96 18.79 22.89
C LEU A 229 -6.03 20.27 23.22
N ARG A 230 -5.52 21.13 22.31
CA ARG A 230 -5.61 22.59 22.48
C ARG A 230 -7.04 23.09 22.30
N ALA A 231 -7.76 22.58 21.31
CA ALA A 231 -9.14 22.97 21.05
C ALA A 231 -10.07 22.59 22.22
N THR A 232 -9.95 21.37 22.75
CA THR A 232 -10.73 20.90 23.90
C THR A 232 -10.42 21.68 25.18
N LYS A 233 -9.15 22.04 25.41
CA LYS A 233 -8.77 22.89 26.55
C LYS A 233 -9.30 24.32 26.47
N LEU A 234 -9.49 24.85 25.26
CA LEU A 234 -10.01 26.20 25.03
C LEU A 234 -11.53 26.29 25.09
N TRP A 235 -12.25 25.21 24.78
CA TRP A 235 -13.72 25.14 24.78
C TRP A 235 -14.31 24.40 25.98
N GLY A 236 -13.47 23.90 26.88
CA GLY A 236 -13.86 23.21 28.12
C GLY A 236 -14.00 24.12 29.35
N HIS A 237 -14.12 25.43 29.15
CA HIS A 237 -14.46 26.45 30.16
C HIS A 237 -15.74 27.17 29.74
#